data_AF-A0A7C8MEX3-F1
#
_entry.id   AF-A0A7C8MEX3-F1
#
_cell.length_a   1.000
_cell.length_b   1.000
_cell.length_c   1.000
_cell.angle_alpha   90.00
_cell.angle_beta   90.00
_cell.angle_gamma   90.00
#
_symmetry.space_group_name_H-M   'P 1'
#
loop_
_entity.id
_entity.type
_entity.pdbx_description
1 polymer ?
#
loop_
_entity_poly.entity_id
_entity_poly.type
_entity_poly.pdbx_seq_one_letter_code
_entity_poly.pdbx_strand_id
1 'polypeptide(L)'
;MNLSSNLLRTCRQIYWEAFEYLYSDNHFTISIEREQRAAFKQRFAFHYVPWEFLPQSLQAIRHLRIFWEAGEILGTELRSQEWTNTWHVLSQMTGLRNLHIRLSWDHWGQGFVRPWYEPGVWRFHPIKEITAPKKFVIVLPDREGIDVGDIDVGSSNCVIRTASEEV
;
A
#
# COMPACT_ATOMS: atom_id res chain seq x y z
N MET A 1 -1.68 36.20 -29.17
CA MET A 1 -2.13 34.79 -29.24
C MET A 1 -1.40 33.99 -28.18
N ASN A 2 -2.09 33.47 -27.16
CA ASN A 2 -1.48 32.73 -26.05
C ASN A 2 -1.30 31.25 -26.42
N LEU A 3 -0.19 30.95 -27.10
CA LEU A 3 0.20 29.58 -27.48
C LEU A 3 0.19 28.62 -26.28
N SER A 4 0.62 29.13 -25.11
CA SER A 4 0.65 28.40 -23.85
C SER A 4 -0.73 27.92 -23.38
N SER A 5 -1.78 28.71 -23.55
CA SER A 5 -3.15 28.35 -23.14
C SER A 5 -3.73 27.24 -24.01
N ASN A 6 -3.51 27.31 -25.32
CA ASN A 6 -3.97 26.28 -26.25
C ASN A 6 -3.23 24.95 -26.05
N LEU A 7 -1.93 25.01 -25.78
CA LEU A 7 -1.15 23.82 -25.43
C LEU A 7 -1.68 23.16 -24.15
N LEU A 8 -1.88 23.94 -23.07
CA LEU A 8 -2.40 23.41 -21.80
C LEU A 8 -3.79 22.77 -21.94
N ARG A 9 -4.68 23.37 -22.74
CA ARG A 9 -6.01 22.80 -23.02
C ARG A 9 -5.90 21.48 -23.78
N THR A 10 -5.02 21.40 -24.76
CA THR A 10 -4.78 20.17 -25.53
C THR A 10 -4.17 19.08 -24.64
N CYS A 11 -3.15 19.41 -23.85
CA CYS A 11 -2.57 18.47 -22.89
C CYS A 11 -3.60 17.96 -21.88
N ARG A 12 -4.46 18.85 -21.37
CA ARG A 12 -5.56 18.45 -20.46
C ARG A 12 -6.56 17.54 -21.15
N GLN A 13 -6.91 17.80 -22.41
CA GLN A 13 -7.84 16.96 -23.17
C GLN A 13 -7.25 15.57 -23.42
N ILE A 14 -6.02 15.49 -23.92
CA ILE A 14 -5.30 14.22 -24.14
C ILE A 14 -5.20 13.45 -22.82
N TYR A 15 -4.84 14.13 -21.73
CA TYR A 15 -4.79 13.52 -20.40
C TYR A 15 -6.14 12.92 -20.02
N TRP A 16 -7.25 13.64 -20.17
CA TRP A 16 -8.58 13.15 -19.83
C TRP A 16 -9.03 11.96 -20.70
N GLU A 17 -8.70 11.97 -21.99
CA GLU A 17 -9.03 10.88 -22.91
C GLU A 17 -8.19 9.62 -22.64
N ALA A 18 -6.92 9.77 -22.27
CA ALA A 18 -6.02 8.68 -21.95
C ALA A 18 -6.12 8.21 -20.49
N PHE A 19 -6.71 9.02 -19.62
CA PHE A 19 -6.71 8.86 -18.17
C PHE A 19 -7.14 7.46 -17.73
N GLU A 20 -8.30 7.01 -18.22
CA GLU A 20 -8.88 5.73 -17.80
C GLU A 20 -7.93 4.58 -18.15
N TYR A 21 -7.38 4.56 -19.35
CA TYR A 21 -6.43 3.55 -19.81
C TYR A 21 -5.11 3.61 -19.04
N LEU A 22 -4.60 4.82 -18.77
CA LEU A 22 -3.33 5.01 -18.07
C LEU A 22 -3.37 4.41 -16.67
N TYR A 23 -4.47 4.53 -15.95
CA TYR A 23 -4.57 4.00 -14.58
C TYR A 23 -5.15 2.58 -14.51
N SER A 24 -6.00 2.19 -15.47
CA SER A 24 -6.69 0.90 -15.39
C SER A 24 -5.87 -0.28 -15.89
N ASP A 25 -5.09 -0.10 -16.95
CA ASP A 25 -4.32 -1.18 -17.59
C ASP A 25 -2.90 -1.33 -17.02
N ASN A 26 -2.44 -0.37 -16.22
CA ASN A 26 -1.10 -0.38 -15.66
C ASN A 26 -1.02 -1.02 -14.27
N HIS A 27 0.15 -1.59 -13.99
CA HIS A 27 0.51 -2.12 -12.68
C HIS A 27 1.31 -1.09 -11.89
N PHE A 28 0.70 -0.53 -10.84
CA PHE A 28 1.37 0.42 -9.96
C PHE A 28 2.15 -0.34 -8.89
N THR A 29 3.39 0.07 -8.68
CA THR A 29 4.24 -0.46 -7.61
C THR A 29 4.71 0.67 -6.73
N ILE A 30 4.51 0.52 -5.42
CA ILE A 30 5.00 1.45 -4.42
C ILE A 30 5.98 0.70 -3.55
N SER A 31 7.25 1.03 -3.70
CA SER A 31 8.36 0.45 -2.95
C SER A 31 9.12 1.53 -2.21
N ILE A 32 9.52 1.22 -0.99
CA ILE A 32 10.47 2.04 -0.25
C ILE A 32 11.87 1.53 -0.62
N GLU A 33 12.58 2.25 -1.50
CA GLU A 33 13.94 1.89 -1.90
C GLU A 33 14.96 2.14 -0.77
N ARG A 34 15.88 1.18 -0.61
CA ARG A 34 16.92 1.18 0.45
C ARG A 34 17.88 2.38 0.35
N GLU A 35 18.12 2.91 -0.85
CA GLU A 35 19.10 3.99 -1.07
C GLU A 35 18.63 5.36 -0.56
N GLN A 36 17.33 5.56 -0.33
CA GLN A 36 16.79 6.82 0.20
C GLN A 36 16.83 6.91 1.74
N ARG A 37 17.35 5.89 2.44
CA ARG A 37 17.41 5.84 3.92
C ARG A 37 18.31 6.91 4.55
N ALA A 38 19.28 7.45 3.82
CA ALA A 38 20.31 8.32 4.39
C ALA A 38 19.92 9.80 4.47
N ALA A 39 18.94 10.28 3.69
CA ALA A 39 18.68 11.72 3.56
C ALA A 39 17.40 12.21 4.25
N PHE A 40 16.37 11.38 4.39
CA PHE A 40 15.13 11.77 5.05
C PHE A 40 14.54 10.59 5.80
N LYS A 41 14.09 10.82 7.04
CA LYS A 41 13.18 9.93 7.78
C LYS A 41 12.13 9.41 6.80
N GLN A 42 12.27 8.15 6.37
CA GLN A 42 11.36 7.55 5.41
C GLN A 42 9.96 7.54 6.04
N ARG A 43 9.11 8.40 5.48
CA ARG A 43 7.69 8.43 5.76
C ARG A 43 7.05 7.42 4.84
N PHE A 44 6.01 6.76 5.30
CA PHE A 44 5.19 5.95 4.44
C PHE A 44 4.67 6.83 3.30
N ALA A 45 5.07 6.55 2.07
CA ALA A 45 4.63 7.40 0.96
C ALA A 45 3.12 7.23 0.68
N PHE A 46 2.54 6.10 1.09
CA PHE A 46 1.19 5.74 0.66
C PHE A 46 0.09 6.65 1.23
N HIS A 47 0.18 7.10 2.49
CA HIS A 47 -0.84 8.02 3.03
C HIS A 47 -0.80 9.42 2.39
N TYR A 48 0.26 9.75 1.65
CA TYR A 48 0.36 10.99 0.87
C TYR A 48 -0.17 10.85 -0.56
N VAL A 49 -0.41 9.62 -1.04
CA VAL A 49 -0.94 9.36 -2.38
C VAL A 49 -2.22 10.16 -2.70
N PRO A 50 -3.18 10.36 -1.77
CA PRO A 50 -4.33 11.23 -2.01
C PRO A 50 -4.02 12.70 -2.29
N TRP A 51 -2.85 13.20 -1.88
CA TRP A 51 -2.43 14.58 -2.15
C TRP A 51 -1.70 14.73 -3.48
N GLU A 52 -1.02 13.67 -3.93
CA GLU A 52 -0.29 13.66 -5.20
C GLU A 52 -1.19 13.30 -6.39
N PHE A 53 -2.26 12.53 -6.16
CA PHE A 53 -3.17 12.06 -7.20
C PHE A 53 -4.56 12.68 -7.08
N LEU A 54 -5.16 13.00 -8.22
CA LEU A 54 -6.58 13.35 -8.25
C LEU A 54 -7.43 12.16 -7.77
N PRO A 55 -8.51 12.37 -7.01
CA PRO A 55 -9.34 11.29 -6.47
C PRO A 55 -9.85 10.31 -7.53
N GLN A 56 -10.18 10.81 -8.73
CA GLN A 56 -10.63 9.98 -9.84
C GLN A 56 -9.54 8.97 -10.27
N SER A 57 -8.26 9.32 -10.10
CA SER A 57 -7.13 8.52 -10.58
C SER A 57 -6.95 7.31 -9.68
N LEU A 58 -7.10 7.53 -8.37
CA LEU A 58 -7.06 6.46 -7.37
C LEU A 58 -8.19 5.47 -7.57
N GLN A 59 -9.36 5.93 -8.00
CA GLN A 59 -10.49 5.07 -8.35
C GLN A 59 -10.30 4.33 -9.68
N ALA A 60 -9.44 4.83 -10.57
CA ALA A 60 -9.16 4.18 -11.85
C ALA A 60 -8.11 3.06 -11.73
N ILE A 61 -7.25 3.09 -10.70
CA ILE A 61 -6.22 2.07 -10.45
C ILE A 61 -6.87 0.70 -10.24
N ARG A 62 -6.48 -0.30 -11.05
CA ARG A 62 -6.96 -1.68 -10.93
C ARG A 62 -5.92 -2.63 -10.31
N HIS A 63 -4.63 -2.35 -10.49
CA HIS A 63 -3.55 -3.23 -10.07
C HIS A 63 -2.51 -2.48 -9.23
N LEU A 64 -2.41 -2.83 -7.95
CA LEU A 64 -1.48 -2.20 -7.02
C LEU A 64 -0.63 -3.24 -6.31
N ARG A 65 0.69 -3.02 -6.32
CA ARG A 65 1.68 -3.74 -5.52
C ARG A 65 2.33 -2.79 -4.55
N ILE A 66 2.46 -3.22 -3.31
CA ILE A 66 3.10 -2.44 -2.27
C ILE A 66 4.18 -3.28 -1.59
N PHE A 67 5.38 -2.72 -1.50
CA PHE A 67 6.52 -3.33 -0.83
C PHE A 67 6.92 -2.46 0.35
N TRP A 68 6.83 -3.04 1.53
CA TRP A 68 7.03 -2.35 2.79
C TRP A 68 8.03 -3.08 3.67
N GLU A 69 8.61 -2.34 4.61
CA GLU A 69 9.50 -2.88 5.62
C GLU A 69 8.84 -2.85 6.99
N ALA A 70 8.34 -3.99 7.46
CA ALA A 70 7.58 -4.14 8.70
C ALA A 70 8.31 -3.61 9.96
N GLY A 71 9.65 -3.63 9.96
CA GLY A 71 10.46 -3.14 11.08
C GLY A 71 10.30 -1.64 11.32
N GLU A 72 10.14 -0.85 10.26
CA GLU A 72 9.96 0.59 10.41
C GLU A 72 8.54 0.93 10.84
N ILE A 73 7.55 0.22 10.31
CA ILE A 73 6.12 0.53 10.42
C ILE A 73 5.60 0.52 11.86
N LEU A 74 6.17 -0.35 12.68
CA LEU A 74 5.53 -0.81 13.90
C LEU A 74 6.30 -0.41 15.16
N GLY A 75 7.33 0.42 14.99
CA GLY A 75 8.21 0.85 16.08
C GLY A 75 7.74 2.10 16.83
N THR A 76 6.78 2.88 16.32
CA THR A 76 6.33 4.15 16.98
C THR A 76 4.84 4.46 16.74
N GLU A 77 4.21 5.20 17.68
CA GLU A 77 2.79 5.61 17.58
C GLU A 77 2.48 6.46 16.35
N LEU A 78 3.37 7.38 15.97
CA LEU A 78 3.23 8.20 14.76
C LEU A 78 3.13 7.32 13.50
N ARG A 79 3.90 6.24 13.45
CA ARG A 79 3.90 5.28 12.34
C ARG A 79 2.66 4.38 12.36
N SER A 80 2.08 4.12 13.53
CA SER A 80 0.76 3.45 13.65
C SER A 80 -0.37 4.27 13.03
N GLN A 81 -0.32 5.60 13.09
CA GLN A 81 -1.31 6.46 12.43
C GLN A 81 -1.13 6.44 10.90
N GLU A 82 0.11 6.55 10.41
CA GLU A 82 0.42 6.45 8.97
C GLU A 82 0.00 5.08 8.40
N TRP A 83 0.18 4.01 9.18
CA TRP A 83 -0.32 2.67 8.89
C TRP A 83 -1.84 2.63 8.77
N THR A 84 -2.56 3.16 9.77
CA THR A 84 -4.04 3.21 9.74
C THR A 84 -4.55 4.03 8.56
N ASN A 85 -3.96 5.20 8.30
CA ASN A 85 -4.33 6.06 7.18
C ASN A 85 -4.11 5.37 5.83
N THR A 86 -3.05 4.59 5.71
CA THR A 86 -2.76 3.81 4.50
C THR A 86 -3.89 2.82 4.20
N TRP A 87 -4.36 2.09 5.21
CA TRP A 87 -5.51 1.20 5.07
C TRP A 87 -6.79 1.95 4.68
N HIS A 88 -7.01 3.12 5.29
CA HIS A 88 -8.14 3.97 4.93
C HIS A 88 -8.08 4.42 3.46
N VAL A 89 -6.92 4.85 2.96
CA VAL A 89 -6.77 5.21 1.54
C VAL A 89 -7.08 4.00 0.64
N LEU A 90 -6.56 2.81 0.98
CA LEU A 90 -6.82 1.59 0.23
C LEU A 90 -8.31 1.21 0.23
N SER A 91 -9.03 1.42 1.34
CA SER A 91 -10.47 1.14 1.40
C SER A 91 -11.30 2.07 0.52
N GLN A 92 -10.81 3.29 0.25
CA GLN A 92 -11.44 4.23 -0.69
C GLN A 92 -11.14 3.93 -2.17
N MET A 93 -10.19 3.04 -2.48
CA MET A 93 -9.87 2.66 -3.86
C MET A 93 -10.88 1.64 -4.40
N THR A 94 -12.12 2.07 -4.58
CA THR A 94 -13.25 1.22 -5.00
C THR A 94 -13.06 0.54 -6.36
N GLY A 95 -12.15 1.06 -7.19
CA GLY A 95 -11.81 0.46 -8.46
C GLY A 95 -10.77 -0.65 -8.42
N LEU A 96 -10.07 -0.82 -7.30
CA LEU A 96 -8.97 -1.76 -7.17
C LEU A 96 -9.44 -3.20 -7.38
N ARG A 97 -8.71 -3.97 -8.19
CA ARG A 97 -9.05 -5.37 -8.54
C ARG A 97 -8.03 -6.36 -8.02
N ASN A 98 -6.76 -5.98 -8.07
CA ASN A 98 -5.63 -6.78 -7.61
C ASN A 98 -4.78 -5.95 -6.65
N LEU A 99 -4.72 -6.38 -5.39
CA LEU A 99 -3.88 -5.79 -4.36
C LEU A 99 -2.87 -6.84 -3.88
N HIS A 100 -1.59 -6.51 -3.95
CA HIS A 100 -0.53 -7.34 -3.42
C HIS A 100 0.33 -6.51 -2.48
N ILE A 101 0.38 -6.87 -1.21
CA ILE A 101 1.20 -6.19 -0.21
C ILE A 101 2.25 -7.19 0.25
N ARG A 102 3.53 -6.83 0.16
CA ARG A 102 4.63 -7.64 0.68
C ARG A 102 5.32 -6.87 1.78
N LEU A 103 5.31 -7.45 2.97
CA LEU A 103 6.07 -6.98 4.12
C LEU A 103 7.42 -7.70 4.14
N SER A 104 8.49 -6.95 4.37
CA SER A 104 9.85 -7.45 4.54
C SER A 104 10.39 -7.04 5.91
N TRP A 105 11.34 -7.80 6.44
CA TRP A 105 12.18 -7.34 7.55
C TRP A 105 13.59 -7.13 7.05
N ASP A 106 14.15 -5.98 7.39
CA ASP A 106 15.58 -5.82 7.29
C ASP A 106 16.28 -6.44 8.50
N HIS A 107 17.39 -7.10 8.22
CA HIS A 107 18.07 -8.04 9.12
C HIS A 107 18.83 -7.33 10.26
N TRP A 108 18.87 -6.00 10.25
CA TRP A 108 19.74 -5.17 11.09
C TRP A 108 19.09 -4.68 12.39
N GLY A 109 17.77 -4.86 12.54
CA GLY A 109 17.02 -4.41 13.72
C GLY A 109 16.71 -5.54 14.70
N GLN A 110 17.70 -6.11 15.39
CA GLN A 110 17.47 -7.12 16.43
C GLN A 110 16.64 -6.60 17.63
N GLY A 111 16.44 -5.27 17.76
CA GLY A 111 15.69 -4.65 18.87
C GLY A 111 14.18 -4.47 18.67
N PHE A 112 13.64 -4.65 17.46
CA PHE A 112 12.24 -4.29 17.14
C PHE A 112 11.25 -5.47 17.13
N VAL A 113 11.58 -6.58 17.77
CA VAL A 113 10.72 -7.78 17.75
C VAL A 113 9.53 -7.65 18.72
N ARG A 114 9.62 -6.82 19.75
CA ARG A 114 8.56 -6.69 20.79
C ARG A 114 7.19 -6.19 20.31
N PRO A 115 7.08 -5.19 19.41
CA PRO A 115 5.77 -4.64 19.04
C PRO A 115 4.86 -5.59 18.25
N TRP A 116 5.36 -6.74 17.78
CA TRP A 116 4.56 -7.78 17.11
C TRP A 116 4.00 -8.84 18.06
N TYR A 117 4.57 -8.99 19.27
CA TYR A 117 4.14 -9.98 20.27
C TYR A 117 2.95 -9.50 21.11
N GLU A 118 2.68 -8.20 21.18
CA GLU A 118 1.38 -7.67 21.59
C GLU A 118 0.39 -7.85 20.45
N PRO A 119 -0.89 -8.17 20.69
CA PRO A 119 -1.76 -8.89 19.74
C PRO A 119 -1.75 -8.26 18.35
N GLY A 120 -0.84 -8.72 17.48
CA GLY A 120 -0.57 -8.16 16.16
C GLY A 120 -1.80 -8.18 15.24
N VAL A 121 -2.81 -8.95 15.65
CA VAL A 121 -4.15 -9.05 15.06
C VAL A 121 -4.83 -7.68 14.94
N TRP A 122 -4.71 -6.77 15.92
CA TRP A 122 -5.43 -5.49 15.85
C TRP A 122 -4.94 -4.59 14.71
N ARG A 123 -3.66 -4.68 14.35
CA ARG A 123 -3.05 -3.85 13.31
C ARG A 123 -3.50 -4.21 11.90
N PHE A 124 -4.09 -5.39 11.76
CA PHE A 124 -4.67 -5.88 10.53
C PHE A 124 -6.19 -5.78 10.51
N HIS A 125 -6.84 -5.33 11.60
CA HIS A 125 -8.29 -5.08 11.58
C HIS A 125 -8.77 -4.22 10.40
N PRO A 126 -8.04 -3.17 9.96
CA PRO A 126 -8.47 -2.37 8.82
C PRO A 126 -8.53 -3.13 7.48
N ILE A 127 -7.90 -4.31 7.37
CA ILE A 127 -8.00 -5.17 6.16
C ILE A 127 -9.47 -5.45 5.82
N LYS A 128 -10.32 -5.63 6.84
CA LYS A 128 -11.74 -5.93 6.69
C LYS A 128 -12.49 -4.87 5.89
N GLU A 129 -12.00 -3.64 5.89
CA GLU A 129 -12.60 -2.52 5.16
C GLU A 129 -12.25 -2.55 3.66
N ILE A 130 -11.21 -3.30 3.27
CA ILE A 130 -10.81 -3.46 1.87
C ILE A 130 -11.62 -4.59 1.24
N THR A 131 -12.67 -4.20 0.52
CA THR A 131 -13.61 -5.14 -0.11
C THR A 131 -13.60 -5.09 -1.64
N ALA A 132 -13.04 -4.04 -2.24
CA ALA A 132 -13.01 -3.85 -3.69
C ALA A 132 -12.18 -4.88 -4.48
N PRO A 133 -10.97 -5.28 -4.04
CA PRO A 133 -10.14 -6.20 -4.80
C PRO A 133 -10.74 -7.60 -4.87
N LYS A 134 -10.74 -8.16 -6.08
CA LYS A 134 -11.09 -9.58 -6.32
C LYS A 134 -9.95 -10.50 -5.87
N LYS A 135 -8.71 -10.04 -6.05
CA LYS A 135 -7.51 -10.72 -5.58
C LYS A 135 -6.79 -9.79 -4.61
N PHE A 136 -6.73 -10.16 -3.35
CA PHE A 136 -5.98 -9.44 -2.33
C PHE A 136 -5.05 -10.40 -1.63
N VAL A 137 -3.75 -10.16 -1.72
CA VAL A 137 -2.73 -10.98 -1.07
C VAL A 137 -1.87 -10.10 -0.18
N ILE A 138 -1.65 -10.54 1.05
CA ILE A 138 -0.64 -9.98 1.94
C ILE A 138 0.40 -11.06 2.18
N VAL A 139 1.65 -10.75 1.90
CA VAL A 139 2.78 -11.62 2.21
C VAL A 139 3.48 -11.07 3.44
N LEU A 140 3.45 -11.85 4.50
CA LEU A 140 4.17 -11.59 5.73
C LEU A 140 5.57 -12.21 5.65
N PRO A 141 6.58 -11.59 6.27
CA PRO A 141 7.91 -12.15 6.35
C PRO A 141 7.94 -13.41 7.26
N ASP A 142 8.79 -14.37 6.91
CA ASP A 142 8.94 -15.61 7.67
C ASP A 142 9.64 -15.34 9.02
N ARG A 143 8.88 -15.33 10.12
CA ARG A 143 9.42 -15.42 11.49
C ARG A 143 8.55 -16.24 12.41
N GLU A 144 9.21 -16.81 13.40
CA GLU A 144 8.60 -17.42 14.57
C GLU A 144 7.70 -16.43 15.31
N GLY A 145 6.44 -16.80 15.53
CA GLY A 145 5.46 -16.03 16.31
C GLY A 145 4.43 -15.24 15.50
N ILE A 146 4.49 -15.25 14.16
CA ILE A 146 3.36 -14.84 13.32
C ILE A 146 2.52 -16.08 13.02
N ASP A 147 1.39 -16.23 13.72
CA ASP A 147 0.35 -17.17 13.28
C ASP A 147 -0.55 -16.49 12.26
N VAL A 148 -0.38 -16.87 10.99
CA VAL A 148 -1.17 -16.35 9.87
C VAL A 148 -2.65 -16.73 10.02
N GLY A 149 -2.94 -17.85 10.68
CA GLY A 149 -4.30 -18.36 10.87
C GLY A 149 -5.17 -17.52 11.80
N ASP A 150 -4.55 -16.72 12.68
CA ASP A 150 -5.25 -15.94 13.71
C ASP A 150 -5.66 -14.52 13.24
N ILE A 151 -5.28 -14.12 12.03
CA ILE A 151 -5.60 -12.79 11.50
C ILE A 151 -7.00 -12.82 10.87
N ASP A 152 -7.96 -12.19 11.55
CA ASP A 152 -9.32 -12.03 11.04
C ASP A 152 -9.36 -10.98 9.91
N VAL A 153 -9.57 -11.45 8.68
CA VAL A 153 -9.72 -10.63 7.47
C VAL A 153 -11.18 -10.28 7.13
N GLY A 154 -12.14 -10.74 7.94
CA GLY A 154 -13.56 -10.44 7.78
C GLY A 154 -14.12 -10.85 6.41
N SER A 155 -14.87 -9.94 5.77
CA SER A 155 -15.44 -10.14 4.43
C SER A 155 -14.48 -9.79 3.29
N SER A 156 -13.23 -9.42 3.59
CA SER A 156 -12.23 -9.15 2.57
C SER A 156 -11.84 -10.43 1.83
N ASN A 157 -11.56 -10.32 0.53
CA ASN A 157 -10.96 -11.43 -0.25
C ASN A 157 -9.45 -11.58 0.01
N CYS A 158 -9.00 -11.15 1.19
CA CYS A 158 -7.59 -11.15 1.56
C CYS A 158 -7.11 -12.56 1.87
N VAL A 159 -6.01 -12.95 1.23
CA VAL A 159 -5.27 -14.16 1.55
C VAL A 159 -3.92 -13.74 2.12
N ILE A 160 -3.67 -14.12 3.36
CA ILE A 160 -2.39 -13.89 4.01
C ILE A 160 -1.51 -15.10 3.76
N ARG A 161 -0.26 -14.85 3.38
CA ARG A 161 0.76 -15.86 3.08
C ARG A 161 2.04 -15.53 3.81
N THR A 162 2.87 -16.54 3.96
CA THR A 162 4.26 -16.37 4.38
C THR A 162 5.16 -16.17 3.15
N ALA A 163 6.37 -15.61 3.33
CA ALA A 163 7.30 -15.37 2.22
C ALA A 163 7.78 -16.68 1.58
N SER A 164 7.81 -17.77 2.36
CA SER A 164 8.08 -19.12 1.88
C SER A 164 7.01 -19.68 0.93
N GLU A 165 5.75 -19.23 1.02
CA GLU A 165 4.62 -19.68 0.20
C GLU A 165 4.40 -18.84 -1.08
N GLU A 166 5.21 -17.80 -1.28
CA GLU A 166 5.13 -16.93 -2.47
C GLU A 166 5.93 -17.50 -3.67
N VAL A 167 6.66 -18.61 -3.49
CA VAL A 167 7.52 -19.26 -4.51
C VAL A 167 6.70 -20.01 -5.56
#